data_AF-A0A1E1WPG6-F1
#
_entry.id   AF-A0A1E1WPG6-F1
#
_cell.length_a   1.000
_cell.length_b   1.000
_cell.length_c   1.000
_cell.angle_alpha   90.00
_cell.angle_beta   90.00
_cell.angle_gamma   90.00
#
_symmetry.space_group_name_H-M   'P 1'
#
loop_
_entity.id
_entity.type
_entity.pdbx_description
1 polymer ?
#
loop_
_entity_poly.entity_id
_entity_poly.type
_entity_poly.pdbx_seq_one_letter_code
_entity_poly.pdbx_strand_id
1 'polypeptide(L)'
;MARGCCERALPALLAHVNLLLAVYSGAALATGARLKWDPSAYIVAREAVPAEYRAAAVLLPAAAAALLLLAHAALAALFTSPSTRRWLLLLVRNLTPRTLPRQSLPC
;
A
#
# COMPACT_ATOMS: atom_id res chain seq x y z
N MET A 1 18.05 28.21 12.63
CA MET A 1 16.57 28.18 12.60
C MET A 1 15.96 27.26 11.52
N ALA A 2 16.67 26.88 10.45
CA ALA A 2 16.11 26.06 9.36
C ALA A 2 15.77 24.59 9.71
N ARG A 3 16.46 23.96 10.68
CA ARG A 3 16.24 22.53 11.02
C ARG A 3 14.85 22.23 11.58
N GLY A 4 14.29 23.13 12.40
CA GLY A 4 12.98 22.94 13.04
C GLY A 4 11.78 23.05 12.08
N CYS A 5 11.91 23.77 10.97
CA CYS A 5 10.87 23.84 9.94
C CYS A 5 10.85 22.55 9.09
N CYS A 6 12.02 22.03 8.71
CA CYS A 6 12.10 20.77 7.96
C CYS A 6 11.58 19.57 8.76
N GLU A 7 11.85 19.50 10.06
CA GLU A 7 11.37 18.42 10.93
C GLU A 7 9.84 18.41 11.13
N ARG A 8 9.19 19.58 11.05
CA ARG A 8 7.72 19.68 11.09
C ARG A 8 7.06 19.55 9.72
N ALA A 9 7.75 19.92 8.65
CA ALA A 9 7.24 19.80 7.30
C ALA A 9 7.16 18.34 6.83
N LEU A 10 8.13 17.51 7.24
CA LEU A 10 8.18 16.09 6.87
C LEU A 10 6.92 15.30 7.27
N PRO A 11 6.42 15.33 8.53
CA PRO A 11 5.21 14.61 8.91
C PRO A 11 3.96 15.15 8.21
N ALA A 12 3.88 16.47 7.98
CA ALA A 12 2.76 17.08 7.25
C ALA A 12 2.74 16.65 5.77
N LEU A 13 3.91 16.61 5.13
CA LEU A 13 4.06 16.15 3.75
C LEU A 13 3.70 14.67 3.61
N LEU A 14 4.19 13.83 4.53
CA LEU A 14 3.86 12.40 4.55
C LEU A 14 2.37 12.16 4.75
N ALA A 15 1.72 12.90 5.66
CA ALA A 15 0.27 12.83 5.84
C ALA A 15 -0.49 13.24 4.58
N HIS A 16 -0.03 14.29 3.89
CA HIS A 16 -0.64 14.76 2.64
C HIS A 16 -0.50 13.73 1.51
N VAL A 17 0.69 13.17 1.31
CA VAL A 17 0.92 12.10 0.33
C VAL A 17 0.07 10.87 0.66
N ASN A 18 -0.03 10.51 1.94
CA ASN A 18 -0.84 9.37 2.37
C ASN A 18 -2.34 9.58 2.11
N LEU A 19 -2.82 10.82 2.30
CA LEU A 19 -4.19 11.21 1.98
C LEU A 19 -4.45 11.12 0.47
N LEU A 20 -3.55 11.65 -0.35
CA LEU A 20 -3.64 11.54 -1.81
C LEU A 20 -3.67 10.07 -2.26
N LEU A 21 -2.84 9.23 -1.65
CA LEU A 21 -2.80 7.80 -1.93
C LEU A 21 -4.11 7.11 -1.57
N ALA A 22 -4.72 7.46 -0.45
CA ALA A 22 -6.03 6.93 -0.03
C ALA A 22 -7.16 7.37 -0.98
N VAL A 23 -7.18 8.64 -1.40
CA VAL A 23 -8.18 9.14 -2.35
C VAL A 23 -8.02 8.49 -3.73
N TYR A 24 -6.78 8.41 -4.22
CA TYR A 24 -6.49 7.81 -5.52
C TYR A 24 -6.80 6.31 -5.55
N SER A 25 -6.43 5.57 -4.49
CA SER A 25 -6.78 4.16 -4.37
C SER A 25 -8.29 3.95 -4.29
N GLY A 26 -9.02 4.78 -3.55
CA GLY A 26 -10.49 4.73 -3.52
C GLY A 26 -11.12 4.95 -4.90
N ALA A 27 -10.64 5.95 -5.65
CA ALA A 27 -11.09 6.19 -7.03
C ALA A 27 -10.77 5.00 -7.95
N ALA A 28 -9.54 4.47 -7.90
CA ALA A 28 -9.14 3.31 -8.69
C ALA A 28 -9.95 2.05 -8.35
N LEU A 29 -10.32 1.87 -7.08
CA LEU A 29 -11.17 0.76 -6.63
C LEU A 29 -12.60 0.92 -7.14
N ALA A 30 -13.16 2.13 -7.10
CA ALA A 30 -14.47 2.42 -7.67
C ALA A 30 -14.49 2.20 -9.20
N THR A 31 -13.44 2.64 -9.90
CA THR A 31 -13.27 2.41 -11.34
C THR A 31 -13.14 0.92 -11.65
N GLY A 32 -12.29 0.18 -10.91
CA GLY A 32 -12.13 -1.26 -11.07
C GLY A 32 -13.43 -2.03 -10.78
N ALA A 33 -14.16 -1.62 -9.75
CA ALA A 33 -15.48 -2.18 -9.43
C ALA A 33 -16.46 -1.91 -10.57
N ARG A 34 -16.50 -0.69 -11.11
CA ARG A 34 -17.37 -0.37 -12.25
C ARG A 34 -17.01 -1.18 -13.49
N LEU A 35 -15.73 -1.36 -13.81
CA LEU A 35 -15.28 -2.25 -14.89
C LEU A 35 -15.74 -3.70 -14.70
N LYS A 36 -15.77 -4.18 -13.44
CA LYS A 36 -16.14 -5.55 -13.12
C LYS A 36 -17.65 -5.78 -13.10
N TRP A 37 -18.42 -4.86 -12.51
CA TRP A 37 -19.84 -5.01 -12.22
C TRP A 37 -20.78 -4.27 -13.18
N ASP A 38 -20.30 -3.27 -13.92
CA ASP A 38 -21.06 -2.58 -14.97
C ASP A 38 -20.31 -2.66 -16.32
N PRO A 39 -20.39 -3.82 -17.00
CA PRO A 39 -19.69 -4.03 -18.26
C PRO A 39 -20.29 -3.23 -19.43
N SER A 40 -21.45 -2.59 -19.24
CA SER A 40 -22.12 -1.80 -20.27
C SER A 40 -21.45 -0.45 -20.51
N ALA A 41 -20.75 0.08 -19.50
CA ALA A 41 -20.05 1.36 -19.59
C ALA A 41 -18.79 1.33 -20.48
N TYR A 42 -18.25 0.14 -20.78
CA TYR A 42 -16.96 -0.03 -21.48
C TYR A 42 -17.03 -1.06 -22.63
N ILE A 43 -18.17 -1.13 -23.33
CA ILE A 43 -18.41 -2.09 -24.43
C ILE A 43 -17.32 -1.99 -25.51
N VAL A 44 -16.95 -0.77 -25.92
CA VAL A 44 -15.94 -0.54 -26.96
C VAL A 44 -14.58 -1.15 -26.56
N ALA A 45 -14.15 -0.96 -25.32
CA ALA A 45 -12.89 -1.50 -24.82
C ALA A 45 -12.95 -3.03 -24.70
N ARG A 46 -14.11 -3.58 -24.31
CA ARG A 46 -14.33 -5.02 -24.20
C ARG A 46 -14.29 -5.72 -25.57
N GLU A 47 -14.82 -5.08 -26.60
CA GLU A 47 -14.87 -5.64 -27.96
C GLU A 47 -13.55 -5.48 -28.70
N ALA A 48 -12.86 -4.35 -28.54
CA ALA A 48 -11.57 -4.12 -29.18
C ALA A 48 -10.43 -4.96 -28.57
N VAL A 49 -10.38 -5.08 -27.24
CA VAL A 49 -9.29 -5.75 -26.50
C VAL A 49 -9.82 -6.57 -25.31
N PRO A 50 -10.45 -7.74 -25.56
CA PRO A 50 -11.14 -8.52 -24.53
C PRO A 50 -10.19 -9.10 -23.46
N ALA A 51 -8.97 -9.48 -23.85
CA ALA A 51 -7.98 -10.03 -22.92
C ALA A 51 -7.46 -8.97 -21.94
N GLU A 52 -7.10 -7.79 -22.46
CA GLU A 52 -6.62 -6.65 -21.66
C GLU A 52 -7.72 -6.13 -20.74
N TYR A 53 -8.97 -6.08 -21.23
CA TYR A 53 -10.12 -5.70 -20.42
C TYR A 53 -10.30 -6.62 -19.19
N ARG A 54 -10.19 -7.94 -19.39
CA ARG A 54 -10.30 -8.91 -18.29
C ARG A 54 -9.14 -8.79 -17.31
N ALA A 55 -7.92 -8.57 -17.80
CA ALA A 55 -6.76 -8.34 -16.96
C ALA A 55 -6.92 -7.05 -16.13
N ALA A 56 -7.31 -5.94 -16.77
CA ALA A 56 -7.56 -4.67 -16.11
C ALA A 56 -8.66 -4.78 -15.04
N ALA A 57 -9.78 -5.47 -15.34
CA ALA A 57 -10.88 -5.65 -14.40
C ALA A 57 -10.49 -6.41 -13.10
N VAL A 58 -9.34 -7.11 -13.09
CA VAL A 58 -8.80 -7.79 -11.90
C VAL A 58 -7.63 -7.04 -11.31
N LEU A 59 -6.71 -6.55 -12.15
CA LEU A 59 -5.50 -5.86 -11.72
C LEU A 59 -5.79 -4.49 -11.10
N LEU A 60 -6.74 -3.72 -11.65
CA LEU A 60 -7.11 -2.41 -11.09
C LEU A 60 -7.60 -2.50 -9.63
N PRO A 61 -8.61 -3.33 -9.29
CA PRO A 61 -9.06 -3.43 -7.91
C PRO A 61 -8.01 -4.06 -6.99
N ALA A 62 -7.20 -5.01 -7.47
CA ALA A 62 -6.12 -5.59 -6.68
C ALA A 62 -5.02 -4.57 -6.34
N ALA A 63 -4.58 -3.79 -7.34
CA ALA A 63 -3.60 -2.73 -7.13
C ALA A 63 -4.15 -1.62 -6.23
N ALA A 64 -5.41 -1.23 -6.43
CA ALA A 64 -6.08 -0.25 -5.58
C ALA A 64 -6.17 -0.70 -4.12
N ALA A 65 -6.53 -1.97 -3.87
CA ALA A 65 -6.56 -2.54 -2.53
C ALA A 65 -5.17 -2.57 -1.87
N ALA A 66 -4.12 -2.90 -2.61
CA ALA A 66 -2.75 -2.87 -2.12
C ALA A 66 -2.29 -1.44 -1.73
N LEU A 67 -2.62 -0.44 -2.55
CA LEU A 67 -2.33 0.96 -2.25
C LEU A 67 -3.10 1.46 -1.04
N LEU A 68 -4.36 1.05 -0.90
CA LEU A 68 -5.19 1.39 0.25
C LEU A 68 -4.62 0.77 1.53
N LEU A 69 -4.20 -0.49 1.49
CA LEU A 69 -3.51 -1.17 2.61
C LEU A 69 -2.21 -0.47 2.98
N LEU A 70 -1.43 -0.04 1.98
CA LEU A 70 -0.20 0.72 2.22
C LEU A 70 -0.49 2.04 2.93
N ALA A 71 -1.54 2.76 2.52
CA ALA A 71 -1.93 4.01 3.16
C ALA A 71 -2.37 3.82 4.61
N HIS A 72 -3.10 2.73 4.90
CA HIS A 72 -3.50 2.37 6.25
C HIS A 72 -2.32 1.89 7.10
N ALA A 73 -1.37 1.15 6.51
CA ALA A 73 -0.16 0.72 7.21
C ALA A 73 0.72 1.92 7.59
N ALA A 74 0.86 2.91 6.71
CA ALA A 74 1.57 4.16 7.01
C ALA A 74 0.90 4.95 8.13
N LEU A 75 -0.44 5.04 8.11
CA LEU A 75 -1.21 5.66 9.18
C LEU A 75 -1.05 4.90 10.51
N ALA A 76 -1.18 3.57 10.48
CA ALA A 76 -0.99 2.72 11.65
C ALA A 76 0.42 2.87 12.23
N ALA A 77 1.46 2.98 11.40
CA ALA A 77 2.82 3.22 11.84
C ALA A 77 2.96 4.57 12.60
N LEU A 78 2.29 5.63 12.13
CA LEU A 78 2.28 6.93 12.81
C LEU A 78 1.57 6.90 14.16
N PHE A 79 0.48 6.12 14.29
CA PHE A 79 -0.28 5.98 15.53
C PHE A 79 0.14 4.80 16.40
N THR A 80 1.15 4.01 15.99
CA THR A 80 1.64 2.91 16.82
C THR A 80 2.29 3.45 18.09
N SER A 81 1.64 3.16 19.22
CA SER A 81 2.22 3.38 20.55
C SER A 81 3.59 2.70 20.65
N PRO A 82 4.57 3.28 21.38
CA PRO A 82 5.85 2.65 21.65
C PRO A 82 5.69 1.24 22.28
N SER A 83 4.62 0.99 23.04
CA SER A 83 4.31 -0.34 23.57
C SER A 83 3.91 -1.33 22.46
N THR A 84 3.05 -0.93 21.53
CA THR A 84 2.64 -1.75 20.38
C THR A 84 3.80 -2.03 19.44
N ARG A 85 4.67 -1.04 19.20
CA ARG A 85 5.90 -1.20 18.41
C ARG A 85 6.84 -2.22 19.05
N ARG A 86 6.98 -2.20 20.37
CA ARG A 86 7.78 -3.18 21.12
C ARG A 86 7.20 -4.59 21.00
N TRP A 87 5.89 -4.76 21.12
CA TRP A 87 5.22 -6.05 20.91
C TRP A 87 5.36 -6.56 19.48
N LEU A 88 5.20 -5.70 18.46
CA LEU A 88 5.42 -6.05 17.06
C LEU A 88 6.86 -6.49 16.79
N LEU A 89 7.86 -5.81 17.37
CA LEU A 89 9.27 -6.22 17.25
C LEU A 89 9.55 -7.56 17.94
N LEU A 90 8.91 -7.84 19.07
CA LEU A 90 9.01 -9.13 19.75
C LEU A 90 8.32 -10.24 18.96
N LEU A 91 7.14 -9.97 18.39
CA LEU A 91 6.42 -10.89 17.51
C LEU A 91 7.24 -11.21 16.25
N VAL A 92 7.73 -10.20 15.54
CA VAL A 92 8.59 -10.38 14.36
C VAL A 92 9.83 -11.20 14.72
N ARG A 93 10.50 -10.87 15.83
CA ARG A 93 11.68 -11.61 16.31
C ARG A 93 11.38 -13.08 16.63
N ASN A 94 10.18 -13.38 17.12
CA ASN A 94 9.76 -14.75 17.44
C ASN A 94 9.21 -15.50 16.20
N LEU A 95 8.67 -14.78 15.21
CA LEU A 95 8.15 -15.32 13.96
C LEU A 95 9.26 -15.56 12.92
N THR A 96 10.38 -14.83 12.97
CA THR A 96 11.57 -15.17 12.17
C THR A 96 12.24 -16.41 12.76
N PRO A 97 12.15 -17.59 12.11
CA PRO A 97 12.94 -18.74 12.54
C PRO A 97 14.43 -18.35 12.52
N ARG A 98 15.16 -18.75 13.57
CA ARG A 98 16.61 -18.53 13.74
C ARG A 98 17.45 -19.32 12.72
N THR A 99 17.13 -19.25 11.44
CA THR A 99 17.85 -19.95 10.37
C THR A 99 18.50 -18.94 9.44
N LEU A 100 19.34 -18.06 9.99
CA LEU A 100 20.44 -17.50 9.22
C LEU A 100 21.65 -18.40 9.53
N PRO A 101 22.14 -19.21 8.57
CA PRO A 101 23.38 -19.94 8.77
C PRO A 101 24.49 -18.90 8.99
N ARG A 102 25.22 -19.10 10.08
CA ARG A 102 26.44 -18.39 10.45
C ARG A 102 27.39 -18.50 9.25
N GLN A 103 27.46 -17.49 8.39
CA GLN A 103 28.48 -17.42 7.34
C GLN A 103 29.84 -17.30 8.05
N SER A 104 30.52 -18.42 8.21
CA SER A 104 31.93 -18.48 8.54
C SER A 104 32.71 -17.94 7.35
N LEU A 105 33.21 -16.72 7.46
CA LEU A 105 34.24 -16.17 6.58
C LEU A 105 35.48 -17.09 6.66
N PRO A 106 36.03 -17.59 5.54
CA PRO A 106 37.34 -18.23 5.56
C PRO A 106 38.43 -17.20 5.81
N CYS A 107 39.44 -17.64 6.58
CA CYS A 107 40.65 -16.90 6.95
C CYS A 107 41.45 -16.39 5.75
#